data_AF-A0A0D2EDP7-F1
#
_entry.id   AF-A0A0D2EDP7-F1
#
_cell.length_a   1.000
_cell.length_b   1.000
_cell.length_c   1.000
_cell.angle_alpha   90.00
_cell.angle_beta   90.00
_cell.angle_gamma   90.00
#
_symmetry.space_group_name_H-M   'P 1'
#
loop_
_entity.id
_entity.type
_entity.pdbx_description
1 polymer ?
#
loop_
_entity_poly.entity_id
_entity_poly.type
_entity_poly.pdbx_seq_one_letter_code
_entity_poly.pdbx_strand_id
1 'polypeptide(L)'
;MVVISFVCLPALIALFFLAGKQSVTPIPRGVEEMNKYGCCSQDLVYSWDVIPNILDQINLATKGLVDMEIEKIADETQYMRWAIVPPLLQHIGTTSSKGYGFDDNARWIWNLQYESYSDRQ
;
A
#
# COMPACT_ATOMS: atom_id res chain seq x y z
N MET A 1 37.29 12.05 10.27
CA MET A 1 36.58 10.75 10.20
C MET A 1 35.39 10.67 11.15
N VAL A 2 35.54 11.01 12.45
CA VAL A 2 34.45 10.95 13.43
C VAL A 2 33.21 11.77 13.02
N VAL A 3 33.39 13.03 12.59
CA VAL A 3 32.26 13.90 12.17
C VAL A 3 31.49 13.32 10.98
N ILE A 4 32.17 12.69 10.02
CA ILE A 4 31.53 12.04 8.87
C ILE A 4 30.71 10.85 9.35
N SER A 5 31.25 10.02 10.25
CA SER A 5 30.52 8.86 10.77
C SER A 5 29.32 9.24 11.65
N PHE A 6 29.42 10.27 12.49
CA PHE A 6 28.34 10.65 13.41
C PHE A 6 27.30 11.60 12.81
N VAL A 7 27.59 12.25 11.68
CA VAL A 7 26.63 13.16 11.01
C VAL A 7 26.15 12.59 9.68
N CYS A 8 27.05 12.14 8.80
CA CYS A 8 26.65 11.67 7.48
C CYS A 8 25.91 10.34 7.55
N LEU A 9 26.31 9.43 8.44
CA LEU A 9 25.68 8.12 8.57
C LEU A 9 24.22 8.20 9.06
N PRO A 10 23.88 8.92 10.14
CA PRO A 10 22.47 9.10 10.49
C PRO A 10 21.70 9.94 9.47
N ALA A 11 22.33 10.92 8.82
CA ALA A 11 21.68 11.68 7.75
C ALA A 11 21.31 10.80 6.55
N LEU A 12 22.18 9.87 6.13
CA LEU A 12 21.90 8.91 5.06
C LEU A 12 20.80 7.92 5.45
N ILE A 13 20.79 7.45 6.71
CA ILE A 13 19.71 6.60 7.21
C ILE A 13 18.38 7.35 7.19
N ALA A 14 18.35 8.61 7.64
CA ALA A 14 17.14 9.43 7.61
C ALA A 14 16.66 9.64 6.16
N LEU A 15 17.57 9.95 5.24
CA LEU A 15 17.25 10.07 3.81
C LEU A 15 16.72 8.77 3.22
N PHE A 16 17.27 7.62 3.61
CA PHE A 16 16.78 6.31 3.17
C PHE A 16 15.30 6.10 3.56
N PHE A 17 14.94 6.43 4.80
CA PHE A 17 13.55 6.34 5.25
C PHE A 17 12.65 7.40 4.60
N LEU A 18 13.13 8.62 4.41
CA LEU A 18 12.38 9.71 3.78
C LEU A 18 12.14 9.48 2.28
N ALA A 19 13.10 8.87 1.57
CA ALA A 19 12.95 8.53 0.15
C ALA A 19 11.83 7.50 -0.07
N GLY A 20 11.51 6.71 0.94
CA GLY A 20 10.44 5.72 0.91
C GLY A 20 10.86 4.42 0.21
N LYS A 21 10.20 3.33 0.61
CA LYS A 21 10.51 1.95 0.16
C LYS A 21 10.55 1.82 -1.37
N GLN A 22 9.57 2.38 -2.08
CA GLN A 22 9.49 2.23 -3.53
C GLN A 22 10.65 2.92 -4.29
N SER A 23 11.28 3.94 -3.69
CA SER A 23 12.41 4.64 -4.32
C SER A 23 13.74 3.89 -4.13
N VAL A 24 13.92 3.25 -2.98
CA VAL A 24 15.19 2.60 -2.60
C VAL A 24 15.19 1.09 -2.84
N THR A 25 14.02 0.44 -2.72
CA THR A 25 13.79 -0.99 -2.94
C THR A 25 12.49 -1.20 -3.72
N PRO A 26 12.49 -0.86 -5.02
CA PRO A 26 11.30 -0.98 -5.85
C PRO A 26 10.84 -2.43 -5.93
N ILE A 27 9.53 -2.62 -5.91
CA ILE A 27 8.93 -3.93 -6.14
C ILE A 27 9.06 -4.24 -7.64
N PRO A 28 9.45 -5.48 -8.03
CA PRO A 28 9.53 -5.87 -9.43
C PRO A 28 8.19 -5.66 -10.15
N ARG A 29 8.25 -5.37 -11.45
CA ARG A 29 7.04 -5.26 -12.28
C ARG A 29 6.42 -6.65 -12.47
N GLY A 30 5.09 -6.73 -12.35
CA GLY A 30 4.33 -7.95 -12.48
C GLY A 30 3.37 -8.17 -11.32
N VAL A 31 3.00 -9.43 -11.10
CA VAL A 31 2.19 -9.88 -9.96
C VAL A 31 3.16 -10.39 -8.90
N GLU A 32 3.24 -9.67 -7.78
CA GLU A 32 4.17 -9.97 -6.70
C GLU A 32 3.41 -10.31 -5.42
N GLU A 33 3.94 -11.25 -4.64
CA GLU A 33 3.35 -11.62 -3.36
C GLU A 33 3.43 -10.45 -2.36
N MET A 34 2.30 -10.13 -1.72
CA MET A 34 2.17 -9.02 -0.79
C MET A 34 1.36 -9.40 0.45
N ASN A 35 1.82 -10.44 1.15
CA ASN A 35 1.20 -10.90 2.40
C ASN A 35 1.43 -9.96 3.60
N LYS A 36 2.30 -8.95 3.47
CA LYS A 36 2.57 -7.99 4.54
C LYS A 36 2.75 -6.60 3.98
N TYR A 37 2.30 -5.60 4.74
CA TYR A 37 2.46 -4.19 4.42
C TYR A 37 1.80 -3.80 3.09
N GLY A 38 0.66 -4.42 2.77
CA GLY A 38 -0.16 -4.01 1.64
C GLY A 38 -0.63 -2.57 1.87
N CYS A 39 -0.34 -1.68 0.94
CA CYS A 39 -0.89 -0.33 1.03
C CYS A 39 -2.27 -0.33 0.35
N CYS A 40 -3.24 0.37 0.94
CA CYS A 40 -4.57 0.58 0.36
C CYS A 40 -4.52 1.26 -1.02
N SER A 41 -3.39 1.90 -1.36
CA SER A 41 -3.14 2.52 -2.65
C SER A 41 -2.59 1.57 -3.71
N GLN A 42 -2.25 0.32 -3.34
CA GLN A 42 -1.47 -0.59 -4.18
C GLN A 42 -2.31 -1.71 -4.82
N ASP A 43 -3.64 -1.69 -4.62
CA ASP A 43 -4.64 -2.68 -5.05
C ASP A 43 -4.23 -4.14 -4.85
N LEU A 44 -4.80 -4.76 -3.84
CA LEU A 44 -4.55 -6.17 -3.55
C LEU A 44 -5.45 -7.06 -4.40
N VAL A 45 -4.85 -8.09 -5.00
CA VAL A 45 -5.50 -9.13 -5.77
C VAL A 45 -5.58 -10.40 -4.94
N TYR A 46 -6.77 -11.01 -4.94
CA TYR A 46 -7.08 -12.24 -4.23
C TYR A 46 -7.57 -13.29 -5.22
N SER A 47 -7.35 -14.56 -4.90
CA SER A 47 -7.89 -15.66 -5.69
C SER A 47 -9.40 -15.75 -5.53
N TRP A 48 -10.11 -16.11 -6.60
CA TRP A 48 -11.58 -16.10 -6.65
C TRP A 48 -12.23 -17.04 -5.62
N ASP A 49 -11.63 -18.20 -5.38
CA ASP A 49 -12.08 -19.20 -4.41
C ASP A 49 -12.09 -18.68 -2.96
N VAL A 50 -11.27 -17.66 -2.68
CA VAL A 50 -11.13 -17.05 -1.36
C VAL A 50 -12.18 -15.96 -1.12
N ILE A 51 -12.64 -15.28 -2.17
CA ILE A 51 -13.54 -14.12 -2.08
C ILE A 51 -14.83 -14.41 -1.28
N PRO A 52 -15.58 -15.51 -1.53
CA PRO A 52 -16.81 -15.77 -0.77
C PRO A 52 -16.57 -15.87 0.73
N ASN A 53 -15.47 -16.50 1.12
CA ASN A 53 -15.13 -16.67 2.53
C ASN A 53 -14.75 -15.33 3.21
N ILE A 54 -14.02 -14.46 2.50
CA ILE A 54 -13.74 -13.11 2.99
C ILE A 54 -15.05 -12.31 3.15
N LEU A 55 -15.95 -12.39 2.17
CA LEU A 55 -17.23 -11.67 2.21
C LEU A 55 -18.16 -12.14 3.34
N ASP A 56 -18.11 -13.43 3.70
CA ASP A 56 -18.89 -13.96 4.83
C ASP A 56 -18.36 -13.50 6.19
N GLN A 57 -17.05 -13.23 6.28
CA GLN A 57 -16.38 -12.84 7.53
C GLN A 57 -16.26 -11.33 7.72
N ILE A 58 -16.28 -10.55 6.64
CA ILE A 58 -16.05 -9.11 6.69
C ILE A 58 -17.22 -8.38 7.37
N ASN A 59 -16.90 -7.57 8.39
CA ASN A 59 -17.88 -6.72 9.04
C ASN A 59 -17.82 -5.29 8.48
N LEU A 60 -18.74 -4.95 7.57
CA LEU A 60 -18.83 -3.62 6.96
C LEU A 60 -19.26 -2.52 7.94
N ALA A 61 -19.71 -2.86 9.15
CA ALA A 61 -20.03 -1.87 10.18
C ALA A 61 -18.78 -1.21 10.78
N THR A 62 -17.58 -1.79 10.58
CA THR A 62 -16.31 -1.22 11.02
C THR A 62 -15.94 -0.04 10.13
N LYS A 63 -16.41 1.16 10.49
CA LYS A 63 -16.10 2.40 9.76
C LYS A 63 -14.59 2.60 9.65
N GLY A 64 -14.10 2.57 8.41
CA GLY A 64 -12.75 3.03 8.06
C GLY A 64 -11.63 2.02 8.14
N LEU A 65 -11.90 0.76 8.46
CA LEU A 65 -10.86 -0.26 8.63
C LEU A 65 -11.11 -1.49 7.76
N VAL A 66 -11.92 -1.36 6.70
CA VAL A 66 -12.30 -2.49 5.82
C VAL A 66 -11.07 -3.18 5.24
N ASP A 67 -10.04 -2.42 4.88
CA ASP A 67 -8.75 -2.92 4.42
C ASP A 67 -8.03 -3.73 5.50
N MET A 68 -7.97 -3.22 6.74
CA MET A 68 -7.34 -3.94 7.86
C MET A 68 -8.13 -5.19 8.27
N GLU A 69 -9.46 -5.18 8.17
CA GLU A 69 -10.30 -6.36 8.42
C GLU A 69 -10.02 -7.45 7.37
N ILE A 70 -9.91 -7.08 6.09
CA ILE A 70 -9.54 -8.04 5.03
C ILE A 70 -8.12 -8.59 5.27
N GLU A 71 -7.17 -7.74 5.67
CA GLU A 71 -5.81 -8.19 6.02
C GLU A 71 -5.83 -9.16 7.21
N LYS A 72 -6.58 -8.86 8.26
CA LYS A 72 -6.74 -9.72 9.44
C LYS A 72 -7.33 -11.07 9.06
N ILE A 73 -8.42 -11.09 8.29
CA ILE A 73 -9.04 -12.34 7.81
C ILE A 73 -8.01 -13.13 7.00
N ALA A 74 -7.27 -12.48 6.09
CA ALA A 74 -6.26 -13.13 5.28
C ALA A 74 -5.07 -13.68 6.11
N ASP A 75 -4.69 -13.01 7.19
CA ASP A 75 -3.65 -13.50 8.11
C ASP A 75 -4.13 -14.71 8.93
N GLU A 76 -5.37 -14.69 9.44
CA GLU A 76 -5.95 -15.78 10.22
C GLU A 76 -6.19 -17.05 9.40
N THR A 77 -6.55 -16.89 8.13
CA THR A 77 -6.84 -17.98 7.19
C THR A 77 -5.65 -18.37 6.31
N GLN A 78 -4.53 -17.65 6.42
CA GLN A 78 -3.33 -17.80 5.60
C GLN A 78 -3.57 -17.61 4.09
N TYR A 79 -4.50 -16.73 3.73
CA TYR A 79 -4.75 -16.38 2.34
C TYR A 79 -3.63 -15.52 1.75
N MET A 80 -3.20 -15.95 0.56
CA MET A 80 -2.20 -15.26 -0.23
C MET A 80 -2.78 -13.99 -0.83
N ARG A 81 -2.03 -12.90 -0.71
CA ARG A 81 -2.29 -11.60 -1.32
C ARG A 81 -1.26 -11.32 -2.37
N TRP A 82 -1.71 -10.72 -3.46
CA TRP A 82 -0.85 -10.32 -4.56
C TRP A 82 -1.02 -8.82 -4.81
N ALA A 83 0.04 -8.15 -5.19
CA ALA A 83 -0.01 -6.78 -5.66
C ALA A 83 0.47 -6.72 -7.10
N ILE A 84 -0.17 -5.87 -7.90
CA ILE A 84 0.23 -5.64 -9.28
C ILE A 84 1.10 -4.39 -9.32
N VAL A 85 2.26 -4.51 -9.96
CA VAL A 85 3.19 -3.40 -10.21
C VAL A 85 3.41 -3.26 -11.71
N PRO A 86 3.11 -2.11 -12.34
CA PRO A 86 2.65 -0.88 -11.70
C PRO A 86 1.17 -0.92 -11.25
N PRO A 87 0.80 -0.15 -10.20
CA PRO A 87 -0.54 -0.18 -9.60
C PRO A 87 -1.61 0.14 -10.64
N LEU A 88 -2.74 -0.57 -10.64
CA LEU A 88 -3.78 -0.46 -11.68
C LEU A 88 -4.85 0.58 -11.38
N LEU A 89 -4.98 1.03 -10.14
CA LEU A 89 -5.89 2.09 -9.75
C LEU A 89 -5.12 3.27 -9.15
N GLN A 90 -5.68 4.46 -9.38
CA GLN A 90 -5.26 5.69 -8.75
C GLN A 90 -6.35 6.10 -7.77
N HIS A 91 -5.99 6.29 -6.51
CA HIS A 91 -6.90 6.90 -5.56
C HIS A 91 -7.22 8.33 -6.02
N ILE A 92 -8.50 8.63 -6.19
CA ILE A 92 -9.00 9.97 -6.49
C ILE A 92 -10.07 10.27 -5.44
N GLY A 93 -9.74 11.11 -4.46
CA GLY A 93 -10.64 11.38 -3.36
C GLY A 93 -10.12 12.42 -2.39
N THR A 94 -11.04 13.20 -1.84
CA THR A 94 -10.74 14.17 -0.80
C THR A 94 -11.06 13.69 0.61
N THR A 95 -11.69 12.51 0.71
CA THR A 95 -12.33 12.01 1.91
C THR A 95 -11.91 10.57 2.09
N SER A 96 -11.41 10.26 3.28
CA SER A 96 -10.95 8.94 3.66
C SER A 96 -12.05 8.22 4.43
N SER A 97 -12.20 6.91 4.18
CA SER A 97 -13.05 6.08 5.03
C SER A 97 -12.53 5.99 6.47
N LYS A 98 -11.22 6.21 6.69
CA LYS A 98 -10.52 6.09 7.98
C LYS A 98 -10.90 7.16 9.01
N GLY A 99 -11.45 8.31 8.60
CA GLY A 99 -11.74 9.42 9.51
C GLY A 99 -10.50 9.95 10.26
N TYR A 100 -10.68 10.80 11.27
CA TYR A 100 -9.62 11.24 12.21
C TYR A 100 -8.41 11.96 11.57
N GLY A 101 -8.64 12.93 10.67
CA GLY A 101 -7.55 13.74 10.08
C GLY A 101 -6.79 13.05 8.94
N PHE A 102 -7.22 11.85 8.54
CA PHE A 102 -6.72 11.20 7.32
C PHE A 102 -7.33 11.77 6.03
N ASP A 103 -8.38 12.58 6.12
CA ASP A 103 -9.01 13.25 4.97
C ASP A 103 -8.03 14.21 4.28
N ASP A 104 -7.23 14.94 5.06
CA ASP A 104 -6.20 15.82 4.51
C ASP A 104 -5.14 15.02 3.77
N ASN A 105 -4.78 13.83 4.27
CA ASN A 105 -3.79 12.96 3.64
C ASN A 105 -4.33 12.23 2.41
N ALA A 106 -5.62 11.89 2.36
CA ALA A 106 -6.24 11.19 1.23
C ALA A 106 -6.02 11.93 -0.09
N ARG A 107 -6.08 13.28 -0.05
CA ARG A 107 -5.83 14.15 -1.21
C ARG A 107 -4.41 14.06 -1.76
N TRP A 108 -3.45 13.68 -0.94
CA TRP A 108 -2.03 13.64 -1.29
C TRP A 108 -1.54 12.22 -1.62
N ILE A 109 -2.40 11.20 -1.50
CA ILE A 109 -2.06 9.83 -1.90
C ILE A 109 -2.05 9.77 -3.44
N TRP A 110 -0.86 9.61 -4.00
CA TRP A 110 -0.64 9.59 -5.44
C TRP A 110 0.28 8.44 -5.86
N ASN A 111 -0.16 7.62 -6.83
CA ASN A 111 0.64 6.56 -7.39
C ASN A 111 1.38 7.08 -8.63
N LEU A 112 2.60 7.59 -8.43
CA LEU A 112 3.41 8.14 -9.54
C LEU A 112 3.61 7.16 -10.71
N GLN A 113 3.67 5.86 -10.42
CA GLN A 113 3.86 4.85 -11.46
C GLN A 113 2.57 4.57 -12.26
N TYR A 114 1.38 4.88 -11.72
CA TYR A 114 0.11 4.81 -12.47
C TYR A 114 0.12 5.79 -13.65
N GLU A 115 0.73 6.97 -13.49
CA GLU A 115 0.83 7.98 -14.55
C GLU A 115 1.57 7.49 -15.80
N SER A 116 2.39 6.43 -15.68
CA SER A 116 3.02 5.80 -16.84
C SER A 116 2.03 5.08 -17.78
N TYR A 117 0.77 4.86 -17.35
CA TYR A 117 -0.30 4.43 -18.23
C TYR A 117 -0.90 5.56 -19.08
N SER A 118 -0.65 6.83 -18.74
CA SER A 118 -1.23 8.01 -19.43
C SER A 118 -0.50 8.42 -20.72
N ASP A 119 0.23 7.50 -21.33
CA ASP A 119 0.69 7.69 -22.70
C ASP A 119 -0.53 7.64 -23.63
N ARG A 120 -0.82 8.81 -24.23
CA ARG A 120 -1.58 8.97 -25.46
C ARG A 120 -1.46 7.74 -26.37
N GLN A 121 -2.59 7.12 -26.69
CA GLN A 121 -2.83 6.72 -28.08
C GLN A 121 -3.05 7.98 -28.92
#